data_AF-A0A7S0KSP7-F1
#
_entry.id   AF-A0A7S0KSP7-F1
#
_cell.length_a   1.000
_cell.length_b   1.000
_cell.length_c   1.000
_cell.angle_alpha   90.00
_cell.angle_beta   90.00
_cell.angle_gamma   90.00
#
_symmetry.space_group_name_H-M   'P 1'
#
loop_
_entity.id
_entity.type
_entity.pdbx_description
1 polymer ?
#
loop_
_entity_poly.entity_id
_entity_poly.type
_entity_poly.pdbx_seq_one_letter_code
_entity_poly.pdbx_strand_id
1 'polypeptide(L)'
;DAIDASDELTPLGHHLAELPVDARLGKMMLYGAMFSCLDPVLTIAAGVGFRSPFVSPMDKRDEADEAKRKIAGHGATSDHLTLVRAYAGWIRAKARGRGFERDFLAKTFLSAQTLRQISEMRQQYVELLDQIGFLRS
;
A
#
# COMPACT_ATOMS: atom_id res chain seq x y z
N ASP A 1 15.11 -16.92 -5.18
CA ASP A 1 14.89 -16.27 -3.88
C ASP A 1 16.07 -15.36 -3.54
N ALA A 2 16.14 -14.82 -2.32
CA ALA A 2 17.25 -13.94 -1.91
C ALA A 2 18.60 -14.68 -1.87
N ILE A 3 18.56 -15.98 -1.56
CA ILE A 3 19.68 -16.91 -1.63
C ILE A 3 19.43 -17.96 -2.71
N ASP A 4 20.49 -18.50 -3.29
CA ASP A 4 20.44 -19.62 -4.24
C ASP A 4 20.66 -20.98 -3.57
N ALA A 5 20.78 -22.04 -4.37
CA ALA A 5 20.97 -23.41 -3.88
C ALA A 5 22.35 -23.65 -3.24
N SER A 6 23.28 -22.71 -3.41
CA SER A 6 24.63 -22.72 -2.86
C SER A 6 24.77 -21.79 -1.65
N ASP A 7 23.66 -21.23 -1.15
CA ASP A 7 23.60 -20.29 -0.02
C ASP A 7 24.29 -18.94 -0.31
N GLU A 8 24.48 -18.61 -1.60
CA GLU A 8 24.99 -17.30 -2.03
C GLU A 8 23.84 -16.31 -2.30
N LEU A 9 24.09 -15.02 -2.07
CA LEU A 9 23.13 -13.98 -2.38
C LEU A 9 22.92 -13.88 -3.89
N THR A 10 21.66 -13.93 -4.31
CA THR A 10 21.32 -13.65 -5.71
C THR A 10 21.46 -12.15 -5.99
N PRO A 11 21.52 -11.69 -7.26
CA PRO A 11 21.47 -10.27 -7.58
C PRO A 11 20.26 -9.53 -6.96
N LEU A 12 19.12 -10.23 -6.87
CA LEU A 12 17.95 -9.74 -6.12
C LEU A 12 18.23 -9.67 -4.62
N GLY A 13 18.87 -10.70 -4.06
CA GLY A 13 19.31 -10.74 -2.66
C GLY A 13 20.24 -9.58 -2.28
N HIS A 14 21.15 -9.19 -3.16
CA HIS A 14 22.01 -8.02 -2.96
C HIS A 14 21.22 -6.71 -2.84
N HIS A 15 20.29 -6.45 -3.76
CA HIS A 15 19.40 -5.27 -3.65
C HIS A 15 18.51 -5.32 -2.40
N LEU A 16 18.04 -6.51 -2.00
CA LEU A 16 17.27 -6.67 -0.76
C LEU A 16 18.09 -6.38 0.49
N ALA A 17 19.37 -6.75 0.51
CA ALA A 17 20.26 -6.51 1.64
C ALA A 17 20.53 -5.03 1.90
N GLU A 18 20.36 -4.17 0.89
CA GLU A 18 20.53 -2.72 0.98
C GLU A 18 19.28 -1.99 1.51
N LEU A 19 18.11 -2.65 1.48
CA LEU A 19 16.85 -2.02 1.91
C LEU A 19 16.62 -2.24 3.42
N PRO A 20 16.38 -1.19 4.22
CA PRO A 20 16.08 -1.30 5.66
C PRO A 20 14.60 -1.70 5.90
N VAL A 21 14.12 -2.75 5.22
CA VAL A 21 12.75 -3.26 5.31
C VAL A 21 12.75 -4.79 5.41
N ASP A 22 11.61 -5.39 5.81
CA ASP A 22 11.44 -6.85 5.74
C ASP A 22 11.67 -7.33 4.30
N ALA A 23 12.45 -8.40 4.12
CA ALA A 23 12.83 -8.92 2.81
C ALA A 23 11.62 -9.22 1.90
N ARG A 24 10.46 -9.59 2.45
CA ARG A 24 9.23 -9.82 1.66
C ARG A 24 8.68 -8.51 1.10
N LEU A 25 8.72 -7.42 1.86
CA LEU A 25 8.32 -6.09 1.39
C LEU A 25 9.28 -5.58 0.33
N GLY A 26 10.59 -5.72 0.57
CA GLY A 26 11.62 -5.39 -0.43
C GLY A 26 11.38 -6.15 -1.74
N LYS A 27 11.14 -7.47 -1.66
CA LYS A 27 10.92 -8.33 -2.83
C LYS A 27 9.66 -7.91 -3.59
N MET A 28 8.58 -7.60 -2.87
CA MET A 28 7.34 -7.10 -3.46
C MET A 28 7.57 -5.80 -4.23
N MET A 29 8.29 -4.85 -3.64
CA MET A 29 8.58 -3.55 -4.27
C MET A 29 9.45 -3.68 -5.52
N LEU A 30 10.51 -4.49 -5.46
CA LEU A 30 11.40 -4.73 -6.61
C LEU A 30 10.62 -5.35 -7.77
N TYR A 31 9.78 -6.37 -7.53
CA TYR A 31 8.92 -6.91 -8.59
C TYR A 31 7.89 -5.89 -9.09
N GLY A 32 7.35 -5.05 -8.20
CA GLY A 32 6.44 -3.97 -8.58
C GLY A 32 7.08 -3.00 -9.58
N ALA A 33 8.33 -2.64 -9.36
CA ALA A 33 9.11 -1.82 -10.30
C ALA A 33 9.42 -2.57 -11.61
N MET A 34 9.87 -3.83 -11.54
CA MET A 34 10.16 -4.65 -12.74
C MET A 34 8.95 -4.89 -13.64
N PHE A 35 7.76 -5.04 -13.06
CA PHE A 35 6.51 -5.28 -13.79
C PHE A 35 5.71 -4.00 -14.06
N SER A 36 6.31 -2.82 -13.88
CA SER A 36 5.69 -1.51 -14.14
C SER A 36 4.37 -1.30 -13.39
N CYS A 37 4.25 -1.86 -12.19
CA CYS A 37 3.07 -1.75 -11.32
C CYS A 37 3.44 -1.26 -9.91
N LEU A 38 4.47 -0.42 -9.82
CA LEU A 38 5.03 0.04 -8.56
C LEU A 38 4.01 0.82 -7.71
N ASP A 39 3.23 1.72 -8.31
CA ASP A 39 2.29 2.56 -7.58
C ASP A 39 1.28 1.77 -6.71
N PRO A 40 0.51 0.79 -7.24
CA PRO A 40 -0.36 -0.02 -6.40
C PRO A 40 0.42 -0.89 -5.40
N VAL A 41 1.58 -1.42 -5.80
CA VAL A 41 2.45 -2.23 -4.93
C VAL A 41 2.93 -1.45 -3.71
N LEU A 42 3.30 -0.18 -3.86
CA LEU A 42 3.71 0.67 -2.74
C LEU A 42 2.56 0.86 -1.74
N THR A 43 1.30 0.94 -2.19
CA THR A 43 0.14 0.97 -1.28
C THR A 43 0.05 -0.32 -0.48
N ILE A 44 0.19 -1.46 -1.16
CA ILE A 44 0.08 -2.78 -0.54
C ILE A 44 1.21 -2.97 0.47
N ALA A 45 2.45 -2.70 0.09
CA ALA A 45 3.62 -2.80 0.96
C ALA A 45 3.49 -1.91 2.21
N ALA A 46 3.01 -0.66 2.05
CA ALA A 46 2.81 0.25 3.17
C ALA A 46 1.67 -0.19 4.10
N GLY A 47 0.55 -0.67 3.53
CA GLY A 47 -0.56 -1.17 4.33
C GLY A 47 -0.27 -2.48 5.07
N VAL A 48 0.50 -3.38 4.46
CA VAL A 48 0.97 -4.63 5.09
C VAL A 48 2.02 -4.34 6.16
N GLY A 49 2.94 -3.40 5.92
CA GLY A 49 4.00 -3.04 6.87
C GLY A 49 3.53 -2.25 8.10
N PHE A 50 2.33 -1.66 8.07
CA PHE A 50 1.79 -0.87 9.18
C PHE A 50 0.48 -1.44 9.72
N ARG A 51 -0.66 -1.04 9.16
CA ARG A 51 -1.99 -1.58 9.48
C ARG A 51 -3.04 -1.18 8.45
N SER A 52 -4.17 -1.89 8.47
CA SER A 52 -5.37 -1.57 7.68
C SER A 52 -5.95 -0.19 8.03
N PRO A 53 -6.35 0.64 7.04
CA PRO A 53 -7.03 1.91 7.28
C PRO A 53 -8.53 1.75 7.53
N PHE A 54 -9.12 0.57 7.28
CA PHE A 54 -10.54 0.30 7.50
C PHE A 54 -10.83 0.23 9.01
N VAL A 55 -11.81 1.00 9.46
CA VAL A 55 -12.31 0.98 10.85
C VAL A 55 -13.71 0.39 10.89
N SER A 56 -14.04 -0.30 11.96
CA SER A 56 -15.36 -0.92 12.15
C SER A 56 -15.86 -0.65 13.58
N PRO A 57 -16.45 0.52 13.85
CA PRO A 57 -17.10 0.81 15.12
C PRO A 57 -18.18 -0.23 15.44
N MET A 58 -18.31 -0.63 16.71
CA MET A 58 -19.22 -1.71 17.11
C MET A 58 -20.69 -1.40 16.76
N ASP A 59 -21.09 -0.14 16.86
CA ASP A 59 -22.43 0.37 16.57
C ASP A 59 -22.72 0.53 15.07
N LYS A 60 -21.69 0.48 14.22
CA LYS A 60 -21.80 0.72 12.75
C LYS A 60 -21.08 -0.33 11.92
N ARG A 61 -20.92 -1.53 12.47
CA ARG A 61 -20.19 -2.62 11.84
C ARG A 61 -20.76 -2.98 10.46
N ASP A 62 -22.08 -3.12 10.37
CA ASP A 62 -22.75 -3.47 9.11
C ASP A 62 -22.59 -2.39 8.03
N GLU A 63 -22.65 -1.12 8.43
CA GLU A 63 -22.40 0.02 7.53
C GLU A 63 -20.95 0.07 7.05
N ALA A 64 -20.00 -0.20 7.95
CA ALA A 64 -18.57 -0.25 7.64
C ALA A 64 -18.24 -1.40 6.68
N ASP A 65 -18.79 -2.58 6.93
CA ASP A 65 -18.60 -3.76 6.07
C ASP A 65 -19.21 -3.52 4.68
N GLU A 66 -20.38 -2.89 4.60
CA GLU A 66 -21.00 -2.51 3.34
C GLU A 66 -20.19 -1.45 2.58
N ALA A 67 -19.67 -0.45 3.29
CA ALA A 67 -18.78 0.55 2.68
C ALA A 67 -17.49 -0.09 2.14
N LYS A 68 -16.88 -1.02 2.88
CA LYS A 68 -15.71 -1.78 2.41
C LYS A 68 -16.04 -2.62 1.18
N ARG A 69 -17.19 -3.30 1.14
CA ARG A 69 -17.66 -4.05 -0.05
C ARG A 69 -17.83 -3.14 -1.27
N LYS A 70 -18.41 -1.95 -1.10
CA LYS A 70 -18.54 -0.95 -2.18
C LYS A 70 -17.17 -0.51 -2.72
N ILE A 71 -16.17 -0.34 -1.87
CA ILE A 71 -14.80 -0.01 -2.28
C ILE A 71 -14.15 -1.17 -3.01
N ALA A 72 -14.38 -2.41 -2.55
CA ALA A 72 -13.88 -3.60 -3.23
C ALA A 72 -14.42 -3.65 -4.67
N GLY A 73 -15.69 -3.32 -4.89
CA GLY A 73 -16.35 -3.34 -6.19
C GLY A 73 -16.82 -4.75 -6.59
N HIS A 74 -17.61 -4.83 -7.65
CA HIS A 74 -18.26 -6.08 -8.07
C HIS A 74 -17.21 -7.17 -8.38
N GLY A 75 -17.32 -8.32 -7.69
CA GLY A 75 -16.50 -9.50 -7.94
C GLY A 75 -15.07 -9.47 -7.38
N ALA A 76 -14.67 -8.42 -6.66
CA ALA A 76 -13.32 -8.34 -6.09
C ALA A 76 -13.25 -8.98 -4.69
N THR A 77 -12.48 -10.05 -4.56
CA THR A 77 -12.23 -10.77 -3.30
C THR A 77 -10.89 -10.40 -2.63
N SER A 78 -10.08 -9.55 -3.27
CA SER A 78 -8.75 -9.19 -2.76
C SER A 78 -8.80 -8.01 -1.82
N ASP A 79 -8.44 -8.24 -0.55
CA ASP A 79 -8.26 -7.19 0.46
C ASP A 79 -7.15 -6.20 0.06
N HIS A 80 -6.07 -6.68 -0.57
CA HIS A 80 -4.99 -5.81 -1.05
C HIS A 80 -5.46 -4.86 -2.15
N LEU A 81 -6.23 -5.33 -3.13
CA LEU A 81 -6.81 -4.44 -4.15
C LEU A 81 -7.86 -3.49 -3.55
N THR A 82 -8.59 -3.94 -2.54
CA THR A 82 -9.55 -3.10 -1.81
C THR A 82 -8.82 -1.95 -1.10
N LEU A 83 -7.66 -2.22 -0.50
CA LEU A 83 -6.78 -1.20 0.06
C LEU A 83 -6.27 -0.20 -1.00
N VAL A 84 -5.81 -0.69 -2.16
CA VAL A 84 -5.38 0.18 -3.28
C VAL A 84 -6.51 1.12 -3.72
N ARG A 85 -7.72 0.59 -3.87
CA ARG A 85 -8.91 1.37 -4.24
C ARG A 85 -9.27 2.40 -3.17
N ALA A 86 -9.21 2.03 -1.90
CA ALA A 86 -9.46 2.95 -0.77
C ALA A 86 -8.47 4.11 -0.76
N TYR A 87 -7.18 3.82 -0.87
CA TYR A 87 -6.13 4.84 -0.91
C TYR A 87 -6.29 5.78 -2.11
N ALA A 88 -6.49 5.23 -3.31
CA ALA A 88 -6.71 6.04 -4.52
C ALA A 88 -7.97 6.90 -4.43
N GLY A 89 -9.05 6.37 -3.83
CA GLY A 89 -10.27 7.13 -3.53
C GLY A 89 -10.02 8.30 -2.59
N TRP A 90 -9.26 8.08 -1.51
CA TRP A 90 -8.89 9.12 -0.57
C TRP A 90 -8.02 10.20 -1.20
N ILE A 91 -7.01 9.84 -2.01
CA ILE A 91 -6.18 10.83 -2.72
C ILE A 91 -7.03 11.73 -3.62
N ARG A 92 -7.97 11.15 -4.39
CA ARG A 92 -8.90 11.93 -5.22
C ARG A 92 -9.80 12.86 -4.40
N ALA A 93 -10.31 12.38 -3.26
CA ALA A 93 -11.14 13.19 -2.37
C ALA A 93 -10.33 14.33 -1.73
N LYS A 94 -9.11 14.05 -1.26
CA LYS A 94 -8.18 15.02 -0.68
C LYS A 94 -7.80 16.12 -1.68
N ALA A 95 -7.54 15.75 -2.94
CA ALA A 95 -7.22 16.71 -4.01
C ALA A 95 -8.38 17.70 -4.30
N ARG A 96 -9.63 17.32 -4.03
CA ARG A 96 -10.80 18.20 -4.17
C ARG A 96 -11.00 19.17 -3.00
N GLY A 97 -10.27 18.97 -1.90
CA GLY A 97 -10.28 19.83 -0.73
C GLY A 97 -10.81 19.15 0.55
N ARG A 98 -10.62 19.84 1.68
CA ARG A 98 -10.84 19.29 3.03
C ARG A 98 -12.27 18.79 3.28
N GLY A 99 -13.27 19.46 2.71
CA GLY A 99 -14.68 19.03 2.83
C GLY A 99 -14.93 17.66 2.18
N PHE A 100 -14.44 17.48 0.95
CA PHE A 100 -14.55 16.22 0.22
C PHE A 100 -13.75 15.10 0.88
N GLU A 101 -12.56 15.40 1.42
CA GLU A 101 -11.77 14.44 2.19
C GLU A 101 -12.56 13.93 3.41
N ARG A 102 -13.08 14.84 4.22
CA ARG A 102 -13.86 14.50 5.43
C ARG A 102 -15.07 13.65 5.08
N ASP A 103 -15.84 14.05 4.07
CA ASP A 103 -17.05 13.35 3.67
C ASP A 103 -16.75 11.96 3.10
N PHE A 104 -15.65 11.81 2.34
CA PHE A 104 -15.19 10.52 1.86
C PHE A 104 -14.82 9.60 3.03
N LEU A 105 -13.98 10.06 3.96
CA LEU A 105 -13.54 9.27 5.12
C LEU A 105 -14.73 8.83 5.99
N ALA A 106 -15.69 9.72 6.22
CA ALA A 106 -16.90 9.41 6.99
C ALA A 106 -17.78 8.34 6.31
N LYS A 107 -17.96 8.42 4.99
CA LYS A 107 -18.77 7.44 4.21
C LYS A 107 -18.09 6.09 4.05
N THR A 108 -16.77 6.06 4.09
CA THR A 108 -15.96 4.86 3.78
C THR A 108 -15.42 4.16 5.01
N PHE A 109 -15.64 4.71 6.20
CA PHE A 109 -15.10 4.19 7.45
C PHE A 109 -13.58 3.96 7.37
N LEU A 110 -12.87 5.00 6.90
CA LEU A 110 -11.41 4.99 6.77
C LEU A 110 -10.76 5.92 7.80
N SER A 111 -9.66 5.46 8.39
CA SER A 111 -8.82 6.26 9.27
C SER A 111 -7.92 7.20 8.46
N ALA A 112 -8.18 8.51 8.59
CA ALA A 112 -7.35 9.55 7.99
C ALA A 112 -5.88 9.45 8.43
N GLN A 113 -5.66 9.15 9.72
CA GLN A 113 -4.32 9.00 10.28
C GLN A 113 -3.59 7.82 9.63
N THR A 114 -4.23 6.66 9.54
CA THR A 114 -3.60 5.49 8.90
C THR A 114 -3.32 5.74 7.42
N LEU A 115 -4.23 6.41 6.69
CA LEU A 115 -4.01 6.73 5.28
C LEU A 115 -2.84 7.71 5.06
N ARG A 116 -2.65 8.69 5.96
CA ARG A 116 -1.47 9.58 5.93
C ARG A 116 -0.18 8.80 6.18
N GLN A 117 -0.17 7.93 7.18
CA GLN A 117 0.98 7.05 7.46
C GLN A 117 1.31 6.16 6.26
N ILE A 118 0.31 5.55 5.62
CA ILE A 118 0.50 4.80 4.37
C ILE A 118 1.12 5.69 3.29
N SER A 119 0.66 6.94 3.16
CA SER A 119 1.22 7.89 2.18
C SER A 119 2.67 8.27 2.46
N GLU A 120 3.03 8.43 3.73
CA GLU A 120 4.40 8.74 4.17
C GLU A 120 5.34 7.56 3.90
N MET A 121 4.91 6.33 4.24
CA MET A 121 5.69 5.12 3.96
C MET A 121 5.87 4.88 2.46
N ARG A 122 4.83 5.13 1.65
CA ARG A 122 4.94 5.05 0.18
C ARG A 122 6.06 5.96 -0.34
N GLN A 123 6.16 7.19 0.20
CA GLN A 123 7.21 8.14 -0.18
C GLN A 123 8.60 7.64 0.24
N GLN A 124 8.74 7.14 1.47
CA GLN A 124 9.99 6.55 1.95
C GLN A 124 10.44 5.36 1.08
N TYR A 125 9.51 4.50 0.67
CA TYR A 125 9.81 3.36 -0.19
C TYR A 125 10.26 3.78 -1.60
N VAL A 126 9.68 4.84 -2.16
CA VAL A 126 10.17 5.42 -3.42
C VAL A 126 11.61 5.91 -3.26
N GLU A 127 11.90 6.62 -2.17
CA GLU A 127 13.25 7.13 -1.89
C GLU A 127 14.27 6.01 -1.73
N LEU A 128 13.92 4.92 -1.03
CA LEU A 128 14.78 3.75 -0.88
C LEU A 128 15.07 3.09 -2.24
N LEU A 129 14.05 2.90 -3.09
CA LEU A 129 14.22 2.33 -4.42
C LEU A 129 15.05 3.23 -5.35
N ASP A 130 14.95 4.56 -5.23
CA ASP A 130 15.82 5.49 -5.97
C ASP A 130 17.27 5.42 -5.47
N GLN A 131 17.48 5.32 -4.15
CA GLN A 131 18.82 5.24 -3.54
C GLN A 131 19.62 4.03 -4.02
N ILE A 132 18.97 2.88 -4.18
CA ILE A 132 19.60 1.66 -4.71
C ILE A 132 19.63 1.62 -6.26
N GLY A 133 19.24 2.72 -6.92
CA GLY A 133 19.29 2.88 -8.37
C GLY A 133 18.21 2.13 -9.15
N PHE A 134 17.15 1.65 -8.50
CA PHE A 134 16.14 0.79 -9.11
C PHE A 134 15.02 1.55 -9.85
N LEU A 135 14.89 2.86 -9.62
CA LEU A 135 13.91 3.73 -10.30
C LEU A 135 14.50 4.62 -11.40
N ARG A 136 15.82 4.70 -11.50
CA ARG A 136 16.49 5.49 -12.53
C ARG A 136 16.66 4.63 -13.78
N SER A 137 15.79 4.85 -14.77
CA SER A 137 15.90 4.34 -16.15
C SER A 137 15.72 5.47 -17.13
#